data_AF-A0A965A822-F1
#
_entry.id   AF-A0A965A822-F1
#
_cell.length_a   1.000
_cell.length_b   1.000
_cell.length_c   1.000
_cell.angle_alpha   90.00
_cell.angle_beta   90.00
_cell.angle_gamma   90.00
#
_symmetry.space_group_name_H-M   'P 1'
#
loop_
_entity.id
_entity.type
_entity.pdbx_description
1 polymer ?
#
loop_
_entity_poly.entity_id
_entity_poly.type
_entity_poly.pdbx_seq_one_letter_code
_entity_poly.pdbx_strand_id
1 'polypeptide(L)'
;GKEDKRLLAAEALRKTVDSVLSVNADAKMVMVGDFNDDPNNKSIKKILLADNAQGNEILFNASEATFKKGFGTLSYNGIWNLFDQVIISSNLLKGQQHYAPESFTIFALPSMLESKGKYMGNPKRTFRGGEFNPEGYSDHLPVYITIVKQ
;
A
#
# COMPACT_ATOMS: atom_id res chain seq x y z
N GLY A 1 20.73 -6.47 6.10
CA GLY A 1 19.57 -6.98 6.87
C GLY A 1 18.32 -7.06 5.98
N LYS A 2 17.15 -7.38 6.55
CA LYS A 2 15.87 -7.33 5.81
C LYS A 2 15.52 -5.89 5.37
N GLU A 3 15.86 -4.88 6.17
CA GLU A 3 15.68 -3.45 5.83
C GLU A 3 16.45 -3.07 4.55
N ASP A 4 17.75 -3.38 4.46
CA ASP A 4 18.56 -3.06 3.26
C ASP A 4 17.94 -3.62 1.96
N LYS A 5 17.35 -4.81 2.00
CA LYS A 5 16.68 -5.40 0.84
C LYS A 5 15.45 -4.57 0.42
N ARG A 6 14.68 -4.05 1.38
CA ARG A 6 13.54 -3.17 1.10
C ARG A 6 13.98 -1.81 0.58
N LEU A 7 15.07 -1.25 1.11
CA LEU A 7 15.64 -0.01 0.59
C LEU A 7 16.11 -0.18 -0.86
N LEU A 8 16.82 -1.27 -1.17
CA LEU A 8 17.23 -1.59 -2.55
C LEU A 8 16.03 -1.81 -3.49
N ALA A 9 14.97 -2.47 -3.02
CA ALA A 9 13.74 -2.62 -3.81
C ALA A 9 13.07 -1.27 -4.10
N ALA A 10 13.02 -0.38 -3.11
CA ALA A 10 12.52 0.98 -3.28
C ALA A 10 13.37 1.80 -4.26
N GLU A 11 14.70 1.68 -4.21
CA GLU A 11 15.59 2.33 -5.18
C GLU A 11 15.36 1.82 -6.61
N ALA A 12 15.17 0.51 -6.79
CA ALA A 12 14.86 -0.09 -8.09
C ALA A 12 13.52 0.41 -8.63
N LEU A 13 12.49 0.47 -7.78
CA LEU A 13 11.20 1.03 -8.16
C LEU A 13 11.33 2.52 -8.51
N ARG A 14 12.08 3.30 -7.72
CA ARG A 14 12.30 4.72 -7.99
C ARG A 14 12.98 4.96 -9.33
N LYS A 15 14.04 4.22 -9.63
CA LYS A 15 14.73 4.27 -10.93
C LYS A 15 13.80 3.94 -12.09
N THR A 16 12.87 3.01 -11.88
CA THR A 16 11.87 2.63 -12.89
C THR A 16 10.90 3.79 -13.14
N VAL A 17 10.39 4.42 -12.08
CA VAL A 17 9.54 5.62 -12.16
C VAL A 17 10.25 6.75 -12.90
N ASP A 18 11.49 7.07 -12.53
CA ASP A 18 12.28 8.13 -13.16
C ASP A 18 12.54 7.81 -14.65
N SER A 19 12.84 6.55 -14.98
CA SER A 19 13.03 6.10 -16.35
C SER A 19 11.75 6.28 -17.19
N VAL A 20 10.58 5.92 -16.66
CA VAL A 20 9.31 6.09 -17.38
C VAL A 20 9.02 7.58 -17.62
N LEU A 21 9.23 8.42 -16.61
CA LEU A 21 8.99 9.88 -16.72
C LEU A 21 9.98 10.59 -17.63
N SER A 22 11.20 10.06 -17.78
CA SER A 22 12.18 10.58 -18.73
C SER A 22 11.75 10.40 -20.19
N VAL A 23 10.93 9.37 -20.47
CA VAL A 23 10.39 9.09 -21.81
C VAL A 23 9.04 9.78 -22.01
N ASN A 24 8.19 9.78 -20.97
CA ASN A 24 6.89 10.41 -20.99
C ASN A 24 6.60 11.12 -19.67
N ALA A 25 6.80 12.44 -19.66
CA ALA A 25 6.58 13.28 -18.48
C ALA A 25 5.12 13.26 -17.98
N ASP A 26 4.16 12.93 -18.84
CA ASP A 26 2.72 12.83 -18.52
C ASP A 26 2.28 11.40 -18.15
N ALA A 27 3.22 10.48 -17.96
CA ALA A 27 2.90 9.08 -17.66
C ALA A 27 2.04 8.95 -16.39
N LYS A 28 0.95 8.19 -16.53
CA LYS A 28 0.05 7.81 -15.45
C LYS A 28 0.44 6.43 -14.95
N MET A 29 0.88 6.35 -13.70
CA MET A 29 1.42 5.13 -13.10
C MET A 29 0.69 4.81 -11.80
N VAL A 30 0.51 3.51 -11.56
CA VAL A 30 0.02 2.95 -10.30
C VAL A 30 1.03 1.91 -9.84
N MET A 31 1.53 2.09 -8.62
CA MET A 31 2.40 1.16 -7.91
C MET A 31 1.59 0.61 -6.74
N VAL A 32 1.32 -0.69 -6.75
CA VAL A 32 0.42 -1.33 -5.79
C VAL A 32 0.97 -2.67 -5.34
N GLY A 33 0.78 -2.99 -4.07
CA GLY A 33 1.11 -4.28 -3.49
C GLY A 33 1.70 -4.17 -2.09
N ASP A 34 2.22 -5.28 -1.59
CA ASP A 34 2.92 -5.39 -0.31
C ASP A 34 4.34 -4.82 -0.39
N PHE A 35 4.54 -3.61 0.15
CA PHE A 35 5.84 -2.95 0.22
C PHE A 35 6.71 -3.45 1.39
N ASN A 36 6.17 -4.28 2.28
CA ASN A 36 6.82 -4.73 3.52
C ASN A 36 7.34 -3.58 4.42
N ASP A 37 6.79 -2.38 4.27
CA ASP A 37 7.09 -1.18 5.02
C ASP A 37 5.79 -0.35 5.11
N ASP A 38 5.62 0.40 6.19
CA ASP A 38 4.55 1.37 6.38
C ASP A 38 4.80 2.66 5.57
N PRO A 39 3.73 3.47 5.32
CA PRO A 39 3.85 4.73 4.59
C PRO A 39 4.86 5.73 5.17
N ASN A 40 5.25 5.61 6.45
CA ASN A 40 6.21 6.51 7.10
C ASN A 40 7.66 5.98 7.11
N ASN A 41 7.92 4.75 6.61
CA ASN A 41 9.25 4.18 6.60
C ASN A 41 10.13 4.80 5.51
N LYS A 42 11.46 4.61 5.65
CA LYS A 42 12.47 5.25 4.79
C LYS A 42 12.34 4.89 3.31
N SER A 43 12.04 3.63 3.00
CA SER A 43 11.80 3.16 1.63
C SER A 43 10.74 4.00 0.92
N ILE A 44 9.64 4.31 1.61
CA ILE A 44 8.53 5.09 1.07
C ILE A 44 8.85 6.60 1.10
N LYS A 45 9.16 7.15 2.29
CA LYS A 45 9.29 8.60 2.48
C LYS A 45 10.60 9.21 1.99
N LYS A 46 11.69 8.45 1.99
CA LYS A 46 13.04 8.99 1.72
C LYS A 46 13.63 8.51 0.41
N ILE A 47 13.20 7.35 -0.09
CA ILE A 47 13.70 6.78 -1.35
C ILE A 47 12.68 6.99 -2.47
N LEU A 48 11.46 6.47 -2.32
CA LEU A 48 10.41 6.71 -3.32
C LEU A 48 10.02 8.19 -3.38
N LEU A 49 10.09 8.90 -2.24
CA LEU A 49 9.57 10.26 -2.07
C LEU A 49 8.07 10.31 -2.41
N ALA A 50 7.31 9.36 -1.85
CA ALA A 50 5.87 9.30 -1.99
C ALA A 50 5.20 9.87 -0.74
N ASP A 51 4.57 11.04 -0.86
CA ASP A 51 3.82 11.70 0.20
C ASP A 51 2.34 11.87 -0.17
N ASN A 52 1.53 12.32 0.78
CA ASN A 52 0.11 12.63 0.56
C ASN A 52 -0.15 14.12 0.36
N ALA A 53 0.90 14.94 0.27
CA ALA A 53 0.79 16.37 0.01
C ALA A 53 0.50 16.63 -1.48
N GLN A 54 -0.57 17.39 -1.76
CA GLN A 54 -0.84 17.88 -3.10
C GLN A 54 0.07 19.07 -3.40
N GLY A 55 1.18 18.82 -4.09
CA GLY A 55 2.05 19.90 -4.59
C GLY A 55 3.52 19.52 -4.60
N ASN A 56 4.11 19.56 -5.79
CA ASN A 56 5.53 19.39 -6.12
C ASN A 56 6.13 17.99 -6.03
N GLU A 57 5.38 16.98 -5.60
CA GLU A 57 5.89 15.60 -5.59
C GLU A 57 5.59 14.84 -6.89
N ILE A 58 6.50 13.94 -7.26
CA ILE A 58 6.38 13.06 -8.44
C ILE A 58 5.35 11.96 -8.17
N LEU A 59 5.29 11.48 -6.93
CA LEU A 59 4.47 10.37 -6.48
C LEU A 59 3.55 10.81 -5.34
N PHE A 60 2.32 10.32 -5.36
CA PHE A 60 1.31 10.53 -4.32
C PHE A 60 0.97 9.19 -3.66
N ASN A 61 1.05 9.10 -2.33
CA ASN A 61 0.67 7.91 -1.59
C ASN A 61 -0.80 7.96 -1.16
N ALA A 62 -1.66 7.21 -1.85
CA ALA A 62 -3.10 7.18 -1.56
C ALA A 62 -3.43 6.49 -0.23
N SER A 63 -2.52 5.66 0.30
CA SER A 63 -2.72 4.88 1.53
C SER A 63 -2.40 5.65 2.82
N GLU A 64 -1.63 6.73 2.73
CA GLU A 64 -1.06 7.40 3.89
C GLU A 64 -2.10 8.03 4.82
N ALA A 65 -3.20 8.58 4.27
CA ALA A 65 -4.27 9.12 5.11
C ALA A 65 -4.95 8.03 5.96
N THR A 66 -5.08 6.82 5.41
CA THR A 66 -5.62 5.64 6.10
C THR A 66 -4.65 5.13 7.17
N PHE A 67 -3.34 5.13 6.88
CA PHE A 67 -2.32 4.82 7.87
C PHE A 67 -2.32 5.79 9.05
N LYS A 68 -2.43 7.10 8.80
CA LYS A 68 -2.49 8.13 9.86
C LYS A 68 -3.70 7.96 10.78
N LYS A 69 -4.77 7.30 10.32
CA LYS A 69 -5.95 6.93 11.13
C LYS A 69 -5.74 5.65 11.97
N GLY A 70 -4.60 4.98 11.84
CA GLY A 70 -4.25 3.77 12.59
C GLY A 70 -4.72 2.46 11.94
N PHE A 71 -5.17 2.49 10.68
CA PHE A 71 -5.57 1.27 9.96
C PHE A 71 -4.38 0.61 9.26
N GLY A 72 -4.44 -0.71 9.14
CA GLY A 72 -3.41 -1.53 8.49
C GLY A 72 -4.02 -2.70 7.71
N THR A 73 -3.21 -3.31 6.84
CA THR A 73 -3.59 -4.50 6.06
C THR A 73 -3.18 -5.80 6.74
N LEU A 74 -2.24 -5.75 7.67
CA LEU A 74 -1.83 -6.89 8.47
C LEU A 74 -1.66 -6.52 9.94
N SER A 75 -1.72 -7.53 10.80
CA SER A 75 -1.44 -7.39 12.24
C SER A 75 -0.36 -8.38 12.67
N TYR A 76 0.66 -7.87 13.35
CA TYR A 76 1.73 -8.63 13.97
C TYR A 76 1.94 -8.17 15.41
N ASN A 77 1.90 -9.11 16.37
CA ASN A 77 2.01 -8.82 17.80
C ASN A 77 1.07 -7.71 18.31
N GLY A 78 -0.15 -7.63 17.74
CA GLY A 78 -1.16 -6.63 18.12
C GLY A 78 -0.94 -5.25 17.50
N ILE A 79 0.09 -5.08 16.66
CA ILE A 79 0.38 -3.84 15.94
C ILE A 79 -0.11 -4.00 14.51
N TRP A 80 -0.96 -3.06 14.07
CA TRP A 80 -1.40 -2.94 12.69
C TRP A 80 -0.34 -2.24 11.86
N ASN A 81 -0.03 -2.80 10.69
CA ASN A 81 0.88 -2.21 9.71
C ASN A 81 0.15 -2.12 8.37
N LEU A 82 0.44 -1.07 7.59
CA LEU A 82 -0.12 -0.83 6.26
C LEU A 82 0.95 -1.10 5.20
N PHE A 83 1.34 -2.37 5.04
CA PHE A 83 2.33 -2.74 4.03
C PHE A 83 1.75 -2.77 2.62
N ASP A 84 0.48 -3.15 2.48
CA ASP A 84 -0.20 -3.10 1.19
C ASP A 84 -0.63 -1.66 0.91
N GLN A 85 0.07 -1.02 -0.02
CA GLN A 85 -0.10 0.40 -0.32
C GLN A 85 -0.46 0.59 -1.80
N VAL A 86 -1.06 1.75 -2.10
CA VAL A 86 -1.24 2.23 -3.47
C VAL A 86 -0.59 3.60 -3.59
N ILE A 87 0.44 3.69 -4.41
CA ILE A 87 1.17 4.91 -4.75
C ILE A 87 0.93 5.21 -6.22
N ILE A 88 0.63 6.45 -6.58
CA ILE A 88 0.31 6.85 -7.94
C ILE A 88 1.22 7.98 -8.40
N SER A 89 1.42 8.14 -9.71
CA SER A 89 2.07 9.35 -10.22
C SER A 89 1.14 10.55 -10.06
N SER A 90 1.70 11.74 -9.81
CA SER A 90 0.92 12.97 -9.67
C SER A 90 0.12 13.33 -10.94
N ASN A 91 0.52 12.82 -12.10
CA ASN A 91 -0.24 12.94 -13.35
C ASN A 91 -1.59 12.22 -13.32
N LEU A 92 -1.78 11.25 -12.41
CA LEU A 92 -3.05 10.55 -12.21
C LEU A 92 -3.98 11.29 -11.26
N LEU A 93 -3.57 12.41 -10.64
CA LEU A 93 -4.43 13.21 -9.76
C LEU A 93 -5.44 14.08 -10.53
N LYS A 94 -5.27 14.25 -11.84
CA LYS A 94 -6.10 15.14 -12.66
C LYS A 94 -6.28 14.64 -14.10
N GLY A 95 -7.18 15.31 -14.83
CA GLY A 95 -7.50 15.04 -16.24
C GLY A 95 -8.68 14.08 -16.41
N GLN A 96 -8.99 13.70 -17.65
CA GLN A 96 -10.19 12.90 -17.97
C GLN A 96 -10.24 11.55 -17.25
N GLN A 97 -9.09 10.90 -17.10
CA GLN A 97 -8.94 9.71 -16.26
C GLN A 97 -8.10 10.07 -15.04
N HIS A 98 -8.68 10.03 -13.84
CA HIS A 98 -8.00 10.46 -12.62
C HIS A 98 -8.37 9.60 -11.41
N TYR A 99 -7.49 9.62 -10.41
CA TYR A 99 -7.74 9.05 -9.10
C TYR A 99 -8.91 9.78 -8.43
N ALA A 100 -9.90 9.01 -7.96
CA ALA A 100 -10.95 9.53 -7.09
C ALA A 100 -10.34 9.82 -5.71
N PRO A 101 -10.28 11.08 -5.27
CA PRO A 101 -9.68 11.44 -3.99
C PRO A 101 -10.26 10.63 -2.84
N GLU A 102 -9.40 10.26 -1.89
CA GLU A 102 -9.74 9.48 -0.69
C GLU A 102 -10.36 8.09 -0.94
N SER A 103 -10.31 7.56 -2.18
CA SER A 103 -10.91 6.26 -2.51
C SER A 103 -10.09 5.05 -2.05
N PHE A 104 -8.88 5.24 -1.51
CA PHE A 104 -8.08 4.14 -0.97
C PHE A 104 -8.85 3.39 0.11
N THR A 105 -9.05 2.10 -0.13
CA THR A 105 -9.84 1.24 0.76
C THR A 105 -9.09 -0.04 1.07
N ILE A 106 -9.05 -0.41 2.35
CA ILE A 106 -8.67 -1.75 2.80
C ILE A 106 -9.94 -2.59 2.76
N PHE A 107 -9.99 -3.59 1.88
CA PHE A 107 -11.15 -4.45 1.74
C PHE A 107 -11.11 -5.58 2.77
N ALA A 108 -12.15 -5.69 3.58
CA ALA A 108 -12.27 -6.77 4.56
C ALA A 108 -13.73 -7.25 4.66
N LEU A 109 -13.95 -8.54 4.43
CA LEU A 109 -15.19 -9.21 4.79
C LEU A 109 -15.08 -9.83 6.19
N PRO A 110 -16.19 -10.00 6.93
CA PRO A 110 -16.16 -10.69 8.21
C PRO A 110 -15.53 -12.09 8.15
N SER A 111 -15.67 -12.81 7.03
CA SER A 111 -15.07 -14.13 6.83
C SER A 111 -13.54 -14.10 6.75
N MET A 112 -12.96 -12.98 6.32
CA MET A 112 -11.52 -12.76 6.18
C MET A 112 -10.84 -12.41 7.50
N LEU A 113 -11.62 -12.15 8.55
CA LEU A 113 -11.12 -11.80 9.87
C LEU A 113 -11.35 -12.94 10.86
N GLU A 114 -10.46 -13.04 11.84
CA GLU A 114 -10.64 -13.92 12.99
C GLU A 114 -11.86 -13.42 13.79
N SER A 115 -12.85 -14.27 14.00
CA SER A 115 -14.10 -13.88 14.68
C SER A 115 -14.07 -14.08 16.20
N LYS A 116 -13.04 -14.75 16.73
CA LYS A 116 -12.92 -15.08 18.16
C LYS A 116 -11.47 -15.34 18.58
N GLY A 117 -11.26 -15.43 19.89
CA GLY A 117 -9.97 -15.77 20.50
C GLY A 117 -8.97 -14.61 20.48
N LYS A 118 -7.71 -14.92 20.82
CA LYS A 118 -6.64 -13.92 20.99
C LYS A 118 -6.32 -13.05 19.76
N TYR A 119 -6.76 -13.48 18.58
CA TYR A 119 -6.51 -12.78 17.31
C TYR A 119 -7.77 -12.16 16.73
N MET A 120 -8.87 -12.09 17.47
CA MET A 120 -10.13 -11.53 17.00
C MET A 120 -9.93 -10.15 16.34
N GLY A 121 -10.45 -9.99 15.12
CA GLY A 121 -10.29 -8.79 14.30
C GLY A 121 -9.05 -8.78 13.40
N ASN A 122 -8.07 -9.66 13.61
CA ASN A 122 -6.90 -9.78 12.72
C ASN A 122 -7.26 -10.51 11.42
N PRO A 123 -6.47 -10.36 10.35
CA PRO A 123 -6.62 -11.18 9.14
C PRO A 123 -6.50 -12.67 9.47
N LYS A 124 -7.44 -13.45 8.93
CA LYS A 124 -7.54 -14.89 9.11
C LYS A 124 -6.50 -15.58 8.23
N ARG A 125 -5.35 -15.85 8.84
CA ARG A 125 -4.15 -16.40 8.16
C ARG A 125 -4.40 -17.79 7.59
N THR A 126 -3.88 -18.05 6.39
CA THR A 126 -3.82 -19.40 5.78
C THR A 126 -2.85 -20.32 6.50
N PHE A 127 -1.75 -19.77 7.03
CA PHE A 127 -0.78 -20.51 7.82
C PHE A 127 -0.50 -19.81 9.15
N ARG A 128 -0.40 -20.60 10.22
CA ARG A 128 -0.06 -20.11 11.54
C ARG A 128 0.89 -21.09 12.23
N GLY A 129 2.12 -20.66 12.49
CA GLY A 129 3.12 -21.53 13.15
C GLY A 129 3.45 -22.80 12.37
N GLY A 130 3.26 -22.81 11.04
CA GLY A 130 3.44 -23.99 10.18
C GLY A 130 2.18 -24.82 9.97
N GLU A 131 1.10 -24.56 10.70
CA GLU A 131 -0.18 -25.24 10.52
C GLU A 131 -1.04 -24.55 9.45
N PHE A 132 -1.63 -25.34 8.55
CA PHE A 132 -2.55 -24.88 7.52
C PHE A 132 -3.97 -24.71 8.10
N ASN A 133 -4.56 -23.56 7.83
CA ASN A 133 -5.94 -23.25 8.16
C ASN A 133 -6.79 -23.28 6.88
N PRO A 134 -7.68 -24.28 6.70
CA PRO A 134 -8.51 -24.39 5.49
C PRO A 134 -9.55 -23.27 5.35
N GLU A 135 -9.86 -22.57 6.44
CA GLU A 135 -10.75 -21.39 6.42
C GLU A 135 -9.97 -20.07 6.28
N GLY A 136 -8.63 -20.14 6.24
CA GLY A 136 -7.75 -18.98 6.17
C GLY A 136 -7.66 -18.42 4.77
N TYR A 137 -7.68 -17.09 4.67
CA TYR A 137 -7.62 -16.37 3.40
C TYR A 137 -6.20 -15.87 3.12
N SER A 138 -5.66 -15.08 4.04
CA SER A 138 -4.35 -14.43 3.95
C SER A 138 -4.03 -13.79 5.29
N ASP A 139 -2.75 -13.55 5.58
CA ASP A 139 -2.35 -12.69 6.70
C ASP A 139 -2.33 -11.18 6.36
N HIS A 140 -2.67 -10.85 5.11
CA HIS A 140 -2.84 -9.50 4.58
C HIS A 140 -4.26 -9.28 4.03
N LEU A 141 -4.76 -8.05 4.15
CA LEU A 141 -6.02 -7.60 3.57
C LEU A 141 -5.79 -6.93 2.21
N PRO A 142 -6.64 -7.18 1.20
CA PRO A 142 -6.56 -6.52 -0.10
C PRO A 142 -6.77 -5.00 0.01
N VAL A 143 -6.17 -4.26 -0.92
CA VAL A 143 -6.37 -2.81 -1.07
C VAL A 143 -6.78 -2.45 -2.48
N TYR A 144 -7.55 -1.37 -2.62
CA TYR A 144 -7.88 -0.81 -3.93
C TYR A 144 -8.01 0.72 -3.86
N ILE A 145 -7.95 1.33 -5.04
CA ILE A 145 -8.35 2.72 -5.29
C ILE A 145 -9.37 2.73 -6.44
N THR A 146 -10.09 3.84 -6.59
CA THR A 146 -10.96 4.07 -7.75
C THR A 146 -10.30 5.05 -8.70
N ILE A 147 -10.23 4.68 -9.98
CA ILE A 147 -9.91 5.60 -11.08
C ILE A 147 -11.22 5.91 -11.81
N VAL A 148 -11.55 7.19 -11.89
CA VAL A 148 -12.74 7.68 -12.60
C VAL A 148 -12.38 8.14 -14.00
N LYS A 149 -13.33 8.00 -14.92
CA LYS A 149 -13.25 8.51 -16.28
C LYS A 149 -14.46 9.42 -16.52
N GLN A 150 -14.20 10.66 -16.91
CA GLN A 150 -15.21 11.59 -17.42
C GLN A 150 -15.45 11.37 -18.92
#